data_AF-A0A5M3ZB38-F1
#
_entry.id   AF-A0A5M3ZB38-F1
#
_cell.length_a   1.000
_cell.length_b   1.000
_cell.length_c   1.000
_cell.angle_alpha   90.00
_cell.angle_beta   90.00
_cell.angle_gamma   90.00
#
_symmetry.space_group_name_H-M   'P 1'
#
loop_
_entity.id
_entity.type
_entity.pdbx_description
1 polymer ?
#
loop_
_entity_poly.entity_id
_entity_poly.type
_entity_poly.pdbx_seq_one_letter_code
_entity_poly.pdbx_strand_id
1 'polypeptide(L)'
;MPSAVAVLNNNALLGPDVLLSHGNNITPEELRWVETAGAHFSSTPLSELQMGHGHPICLKADFLPLSSFGTDSNSICTSSIPAQASTALQATRARQMAEDMKNGTWDGTIGPTVEDAFNLATLLGARAIGLGDEIGSLKVGKKADIVIFQGQSPTMIPAGERHPVAAIILHSSVRDIQTVIVDGIVRKENGSLCQISVPADIAENSEINHCGEEVLEWKDVAKLLRDSQSRLEEVKSTVCDEDAARNGLIRSFLDAMAQASSAK
;
A
#
# COMPACT_ATOMS: atom_id res chain seq x y z
N MET A 1 -13.23 -4.31 23.47
CA MET A 1 -12.79 -5.53 22.76
C MET A 1 -11.27 -5.50 22.67
N PRO A 2 -10.57 -6.64 22.83
CA PRO A 2 -9.13 -6.69 22.60
C PRO A 2 -8.82 -6.28 21.15
N SER A 3 -7.67 -5.65 20.91
CA SER A 3 -7.22 -5.34 19.55
C SER A 3 -6.89 -6.63 18.77
N ALA A 4 -6.80 -6.53 17.44
CA ALA A 4 -6.37 -7.65 16.61
C ALA A 4 -4.99 -8.17 17.03
N VAL A 5 -4.04 -7.28 17.35
CA VAL A 5 -2.70 -7.67 17.80
C VAL A 5 -2.74 -8.37 19.15
N ALA A 6 -3.54 -7.89 20.10
CA ALA A 6 -3.72 -8.56 21.39
C ALA A 6 -4.33 -9.96 21.21
N VAL A 7 -5.30 -10.12 20.30
CA VAL A 7 -5.87 -11.43 19.98
C VAL A 7 -4.81 -12.37 19.42
N LEU A 8 -4.01 -11.94 18.45
CA LEU A 8 -2.95 -12.78 17.87
C LEU A 8 -1.89 -13.15 18.92
N ASN A 9 -1.42 -12.18 19.71
CA ASN A 9 -0.42 -12.39 20.73
C ASN A 9 -0.91 -13.36 21.83
N ASN A 10 -2.11 -13.15 22.37
CA ASN A 10 -2.66 -13.98 23.45
C ASN A 10 -2.96 -15.43 23.03
N ASN A 11 -3.06 -15.69 21.73
CA ASN A 11 -3.29 -17.01 21.17
C ASN A 11 -2.03 -17.61 20.53
N ALA A 12 -0.85 -16.99 20.69
CA ALA A 12 0.41 -17.42 20.09
C ALA A 12 0.34 -17.54 18.55
N LEU A 13 -0.40 -16.63 17.92
CA LEU A 13 -0.57 -16.51 16.46
C LEU A 13 0.16 -15.30 15.88
N LEU A 14 0.86 -14.52 16.71
CA LEU A 14 1.71 -13.42 16.24
C LEU A 14 3.12 -13.98 16.02
N GLY A 15 3.57 -14.00 14.77
CA GLY A 15 4.87 -14.56 14.37
C GLY A 15 5.48 -13.81 13.18
N PRO A 16 6.69 -14.21 12.75
CA PRO A 16 7.42 -13.54 11.68
C PRO A 16 6.78 -13.69 10.29
N ASP A 17 5.82 -14.59 10.16
CA ASP A 17 4.97 -14.83 8.99
C ASP A 17 3.73 -13.92 8.94
N VAL A 18 3.54 -13.05 9.94
CA VAL A 18 2.40 -12.15 10.03
C VAL A 18 2.75 -10.75 9.54
N LEU A 19 1.98 -10.29 8.55
CA LEU A 19 1.97 -8.90 8.06
C LEU A 19 0.64 -8.23 8.43
N LEU A 20 0.70 -7.25 9.32
CA LEU A 20 -0.46 -6.52 9.83
C LEU A 20 -0.78 -5.34 8.90
N SER A 21 -1.95 -5.35 8.26
CA SER A 21 -2.40 -4.20 7.48
C SER A 21 -2.70 -2.99 8.37
N HIS A 22 -2.29 -1.81 7.93
CA HIS A 22 -2.49 -0.51 8.58
C HIS A 22 -1.65 -0.27 9.84
N GLY A 23 -2.23 -0.56 11.02
CA GLY A 23 -1.61 -0.32 12.34
C GLY A 23 -1.81 1.07 12.96
N ASN A 24 -2.76 1.89 12.48
CA ASN A 24 -2.90 3.30 12.89
C ASN A 24 -3.11 3.55 14.39
N ASN A 25 -3.68 2.60 15.13
CA ASN A 25 -4.02 2.72 16.55
C ASN A 25 -3.23 1.77 17.46
N ILE A 26 -2.06 1.32 17.00
CA ILE A 26 -1.17 0.45 17.77
C ILE A 26 -0.61 1.19 18.98
N THR A 27 -0.74 0.58 20.15
CA THR A 27 -0.15 1.05 21.40
C THR A 27 1.35 0.75 21.47
N PRO A 28 2.14 1.46 22.30
CA PRO A 28 3.55 1.13 22.52
C PRO A 28 3.80 -0.28 23.05
N GLU A 29 2.82 -0.86 23.76
CA GLU A 29 2.91 -2.25 24.23
C GLU A 29 2.72 -3.26 23.09
N GLU A 30 1.72 -3.05 22.24
CA GLU A 30 1.49 -3.88 21.05
C GLU A 30 2.64 -3.79 20.06
N LEU A 31 3.24 -2.61 19.89
CA LEU A 31 4.44 -2.45 19.07
C LEU A 31 5.58 -3.35 19.57
N ARG A 32 5.80 -3.43 20.89
CA ARG A 32 6.82 -4.34 21.46
C ARG A 32 6.48 -5.81 21.21
N TRP A 33 5.20 -6.19 21.23
CA TRP A 33 4.80 -7.56 20.89
C TRP A 33 5.11 -7.89 19.43
N VAL A 34 4.80 -6.96 18.51
CA VAL A 34 5.10 -7.10 17.08
C VAL A 34 6.61 -7.22 16.84
N GLU A 35 7.40 -6.34 17.47
CA GLU A 35 8.87 -6.39 17.41
C GLU A 35 9.42 -7.72 17.94
N THR A 36 8.94 -8.16 19.11
CA THR A 36 9.39 -9.42 19.75
C THR A 36 9.03 -10.64 18.90
N ALA A 37 7.87 -10.62 18.25
CA ALA A 37 7.43 -11.70 17.37
C ALA A 37 8.13 -11.70 16.00
N GLY A 38 8.84 -10.62 15.64
CA GLY A 38 9.39 -10.43 14.29
C GLY A 38 8.34 -10.18 13.22
N ALA A 39 7.12 -9.79 13.61
CA ALA A 39 6.04 -9.44 12.71
C ALA A 39 6.23 -8.03 12.13
N HIS A 40 5.50 -7.73 11.05
CA HIS A 40 5.64 -6.46 10.34
C HIS A 40 4.29 -5.78 10.10
N PHE A 41 4.34 -4.50 9.71
CA PHE A 41 3.18 -3.72 9.28
C PHE A 41 3.23 -3.42 7.78
N SER A 42 2.07 -3.42 7.12
CA SER A 42 1.90 -2.87 5.78
C SER A 42 0.96 -1.67 5.86
N SER A 43 1.51 -0.46 5.92
CA SER A 43 0.70 0.75 5.89
C SER A 43 0.17 1.04 4.49
N THR A 44 -1.05 1.56 4.41
CA THR A 44 -1.73 1.89 3.15
C THR A 44 -2.19 3.37 3.16
N PRO A 45 -1.25 4.32 3.10
CA PRO A 45 -1.46 5.73 3.44
C PRO A 45 -2.68 6.40 2.78
N LEU A 46 -2.91 6.17 1.49
CA LEU A 46 -4.03 6.78 0.78
C LEU A 46 -5.37 6.28 1.34
N SER A 47 -5.54 4.97 1.53
CA SER A 47 -6.79 4.42 2.05
C SER A 47 -6.98 4.76 3.54
N GLU A 48 -5.91 4.73 4.34
CA GLU A 48 -5.97 5.10 5.76
C GLU A 48 -6.48 6.52 5.98
N LEU A 49 -5.97 7.48 5.20
CA LEU A 49 -6.41 8.87 5.27
C LEU A 49 -7.82 9.04 4.69
N GLN A 50 -8.11 8.41 3.54
CA GLN A 50 -9.40 8.55 2.85
C GLN A 50 -10.56 7.92 3.62
N MET A 51 -10.34 6.79 4.28
CA MET A 51 -11.36 6.02 5.00
C MET A 51 -11.45 6.40 6.49
N GLY A 52 -10.62 7.34 6.96
CA GLY A 52 -10.64 7.79 8.35
C GLY A 52 -10.05 6.79 9.34
N HIS A 53 -9.12 5.92 8.92
CA HIS A 53 -8.42 5.00 9.83
C HIS A 53 -7.42 5.73 10.74
N GLY A 54 -6.99 6.93 10.35
CA GLY A 54 -6.08 7.78 11.13
C GLY A 54 -4.82 8.12 10.37
N HIS A 55 -3.76 8.45 11.11
CA HIS A 55 -2.48 8.84 10.52
C HIS A 55 -1.60 7.61 10.26
N PRO A 56 -0.98 7.48 9.08
CA PRO A 56 -0.03 6.41 8.80
C PRO A 56 1.11 6.37 9.80
N ILE A 57 1.47 5.17 10.23
CA ILE A 57 2.50 4.94 11.26
C ILE A 57 3.88 4.67 10.68
N CYS A 58 3.95 4.21 9.43
CA CYS A 58 5.15 3.64 8.80
C CYS A 58 6.41 4.51 8.80
N LEU A 59 6.29 5.85 8.86
CA LEU A 59 7.44 6.76 8.89
C LEU A 59 7.76 7.32 10.28
N LYS A 60 7.08 6.86 11.32
CA LYS A 60 7.45 7.14 12.71
C LYS A 60 8.70 6.33 13.05
N ALA A 61 9.67 6.94 13.74
CA ALA A 61 10.98 6.33 14.03
C ALA A 61 10.88 4.89 14.60
N ASP A 62 10.01 4.66 15.59
CA ASP A 62 9.87 3.34 16.22
C ASP A 62 9.16 2.29 15.34
N PHE A 63 8.44 2.73 14.31
CA PHE A 63 7.66 1.85 13.41
C PHE A 63 8.38 1.61 12.08
N LEU A 64 9.22 2.55 11.63
CA LEU A 64 9.92 2.51 10.35
C LEU A 64 10.66 1.18 10.11
N PRO A 65 11.42 0.60 11.06
CA PRO A 65 12.14 -0.66 10.82
C PRO A 65 11.22 -1.87 10.57
N LEU A 66 9.97 -1.80 11.02
CA LEU A 66 8.99 -2.89 11.00
C LEU A 66 7.90 -2.70 9.94
N SER A 67 7.97 -1.63 9.14
CA SER A 67 6.89 -1.25 8.23
C SER A 67 7.23 -1.44 6.76
N SER A 68 6.19 -1.53 5.94
CA SER A 68 6.22 -1.46 4.48
C SER A 68 5.05 -0.63 3.96
N PHE A 69 5.03 -0.39 2.64
CA PHE A 69 3.85 0.13 1.95
C PHE A 69 3.03 -0.98 1.29
N GLY A 70 1.71 -0.82 1.34
CA GLY A 70 0.74 -1.50 0.50
C GLY A 70 -0.17 -0.49 -0.21
N THR A 71 -0.79 -0.91 -1.31
CA THR A 71 -1.75 -0.06 -2.06
C THR A 71 -3.19 -0.23 -1.64
N ASP A 72 -3.52 -1.25 -0.83
CA ASP A 72 -4.90 -1.59 -0.48
C ASP A 72 -5.79 -1.81 -1.73
N SER A 73 -7.10 -1.57 -1.59
CA SER A 73 -8.07 -1.71 -2.67
C SER A 73 -7.96 -0.63 -3.74
N ASN A 74 -7.87 -1.10 -5.00
CA ASN A 74 -7.90 -0.26 -6.20
C ASN A 74 -9.26 0.42 -6.45
N SER A 75 -10.32 0.03 -5.72
CA SER A 75 -11.61 0.72 -5.75
C SER A 75 -11.62 2.00 -4.91
N ILE A 76 -10.66 2.15 -3.99
CA ILE A 76 -10.58 3.27 -3.05
C ILE A 76 -9.47 4.22 -3.49
N CYS A 77 -8.29 3.68 -3.81
CA CYS A 77 -7.11 4.47 -4.10
C CYS A 77 -6.28 3.90 -5.27
N THR A 78 -5.26 4.64 -5.70
CA THR A 78 -4.41 4.23 -6.83
C THR A 78 -3.43 3.12 -6.45
N SER A 79 -3.19 2.20 -7.39
CA SER A 79 -2.20 1.11 -7.30
C SER A 79 -0.75 1.60 -7.48
N SER A 80 -0.38 2.72 -6.85
CA SER A 80 0.92 3.37 -7.02
C SER A 80 1.66 3.47 -5.70
N ILE A 81 2.70 2.66 -5.51
CA ILE A 81 3.58 2.71 -4.33
C ILE A 81 4.25 4.10 -4.18
N PRO A 82 4.77 4.77 -5.23
CA PRO A 82 5.27 6.14 -5.09
C PRO A 82 4.22 7.13 -4.58
N ALA A 83 2.95 6.97 -4.98
CA ALA A 83 1.87 7.81 -4.46
C ALA A 83 1.63 7.55 -2.96
N GLN A 84 1.59 6.28 -2.54
CA GLN A 84 1.51 5.90 -1.12
C GLN A 84 2.67 6.52 -0.32
N ALA A 85 3.90 6.41 -0.83
CA ALA A 85 5.11 6.93 -0.21
C ALA A 85 5.09 8.46 -0.04
N SER A 86 4.74 9.19 -1.11
CA SER A 86 4.60 10.64 -1.08
C SER A 86 3.53 11.09 -0.08
N THR A 87 2.37 10.41 -0.09
CA THR A 87 1.27 10.69 0.84
C THR A 87 1.68 10.46 2.29
N ALA A 88 2.31 9.33 2.61
CA ALA A 88 2.83 9.07 3.96
C ALA A 88 3.82 10.13 4.41
N LEU A 89 4.75 10.50 3.52
CA LEU A 89 5.80 11.46 3.81
C LEU A 89 5.22 12.83 4.16
N GLN A 90 4.30 13.34 3.34
CA GLN A 90 3.67 14.64 3.59
C GLN A 90 2.74 14.61 4.80
N ALA A 91 1.96 13.54 4.98
CA ALA A 91 1.08 13.39 6.14
C ALA A 91 1.88 13.33 7.46
N THR A 92 2.99 12.59 7.47
CA THR A 92 3.86 12.48 8.66
C THR A 92 4.54 13.81 8.97
N ARG A 93 5.08 14.49 7.95
CA ARG A 93 5.69 15.83 8.08
C ARG A 93 4.72 16.85 8.65
N ALA A 94 3.52 16.94 8.07
CA ALA A 94 2.51 17.89 8.49
C ALA A 94 2.09 17.63 9.95
N ARG A 95 1.90 16.37 10.31
CA ARG A 95 1.54 15.97 11.68
C ARG A 95 2.65 16.30 12.68
N GLN A 96 3.89 15.90 12.39
CA GLN A 96 5.04 16.14 13.26
C GLN A 96 5.26 17.64 13.47
N MET A 97 5.26 18.42 12.39
CA MET A 97 5.37 19.88 12.47
C MET A 97 4.26 20.48 13.34
N ALA A 98 3.01 20.04 13.18
CA ALA A 98 1.90 20.55 13.99
C ALA A 98 2.04 20.18 15.49
N GLU A 99 2.48 18.96 15.80
CA GLU A 99 2.75 18.50 17.17
C GLU A 99 3.90 19.31 17.79
N ASP A 100 4.99 19.52 17.06
CA ASP A 100 6.16 20.29 17.51
C ASP A 100 5.83 21.78 17.71
N MET A 101 5.06 22.38 16.79
CA MET A 101 4.60 23.76 16.95
C MET A 101 3.71 23.93 18.18
N LYS A 102 2.79 22.98 18.42
CA LYS A 102 1.92 22.99 19.59
C LYS A 102 2.71 22.89 20.89
N ASN A 103 3.79 22.12 20.90
CA ASN A 103 4.64 21.90 22.07
C ASN A 103 5.76 22.95 22.22
N GLY A 104 5.90 23.88 21.26
CA GLY A 104 6.97 24.87 21.26
C GLY A 104 8.36 24.29 20.97
N THR A 105 8.44 23.12 20.35
CA THR A 105 9.67 22.38 20.05
C THR A 105 10.08 22.45 18.58
N TRP A 106 9.33 23.17 17.73
CA TRP A 106 9.65 23.30 16.30
C TRP A 106 10.97 24.03 16.07
N ASP A 107 11.95 23.34 15.51
CA ASP A 107 13.31 23.83 15.24
C ASP A 107 13.59 24.05 13.75
N GLY A 108 12.60 23.80 12.87
CA GLY A 108 12.74 23.89 11.42
C GLY A 108 13.19 22.59 10.74
N THR A 109 13.46 21.53 11.50
CA THR A 109 13.85 20.23 10.95
C THR A 109 12.67 19.55 10.28
N ILE A 110 12.85 19.13 9.02
CA ILE A 110 11.83 18.41 8.25
C ILE A 110 12.15 16.91 8.32
N GLY A 111 11.50 16.20 9.25
CA GLY A 111 11.59 14.75 9.37
C GLY A 111 10.62 14.02 8.45
N PRO A 112 10.51 12.69 8.61
CA PRO A 112 11.15 11.68 7.73
C PRO A 112 11.74 12.16 6.38
N THR A 113 12.70 11.40 5.85
CA THR A 113 13.38 11.66 4.56
C THR A 113 12.69 10.98 3.38
N VAL A 114 13.08 11.36 2.15
CA VAL A 114 12.62 10.65 0.94
C VAL A 114 13.25 9.26 0.85
N GLU A 115 14.44 9.06 1.41
CA GLU A 115 15.12 7.77 1.53
C GLU A 115 14.38 6.82 2.45
N ASP A 116 13.83 7.31 3.58
CA ASP A 116 13.00 6.50 4.48
C ASP A 116 11.78 5.94 3.72
N ALA A 117 11.09 6.82 2.97
CA ALA A 117 9.96 6.42 2.15
C ALA A 117 10.37 5.48 1.00
N PHE A 118 11.52 5.70 0.36
CA PHE A 118 12.04 4.82 -0.68
C PHE A 118 12.40 3.43 -0.13
N ASN A 119 12.96 3.36 1.08
CA ASN A 119 13.28 2.10 1.74
C ASN A 119 12.02 1.31 2.11
N LEU A 120 10.96 1.98 2.59
CA LEU A 120 9.63 1.37 2.80
C LEU A 120 9.04 0.79 1.51
N ALA A 121 9.24 1.48 0.39
CA ALA A 121 8.79 1.05 -0.94
C ALA A 121 9.62 -0.09 -1.55
N THR A 122 10.79 -0.42 -0.97
CA THR A 122 11.75 -1.38 -1.55
C THR A 122 12.27 -2.37 -0.50
N LEU A 123 13.40 -2.07 0.14
CA LEU A 123 14.12 -2.98 1.03
C LEU A 123 13.31 -3.41 2.25
N LEU A 124 12.63 -2.46 2.91
CA LEU A 124 11.81 -2.75 4.09
C LEU A 124 10.53 -3.49 3.68
N GLY A 125 9.96 -3.20 2.50
CA GLY A 125 8.90 -4.01 1.91
C GLY A 125 9.29 -5.46 1.70
N ALA A 126 10.49 -5.70 1.14
CA ALA A 126 11.02 -7.06 0.97
C ALA A 126 11.24 -7.77 2.32
N ARG A 127 11.76 -7.07 3.33
CA ARG A 127 11.94 -7.62 4.69
C ARG A 127 10.61 -7.97 5.35
N ALA A 128 9.60 -7.14 5.18
CA ALA A 128 8.28 -7.33 5.77
C ALA A 128 7.57 -8.61 5.30
N ILE A 129 7.94 -9.11 4.12
CA ILE A 129 7.44 -10.38 3.56
C ILE A 129 8.47 -11.52 3.61
N GLY A 130 9.56 -11.36 4.36
CA GLY A 130 10.58 -12.39 4.54
C GLY A 130 11.52 -12.61 3.34
N LEU A 131 11.47 -11.77 2.30
CA LEU A 131 12.28 -11.88 1.08
C LEU A 131 13.43 -10.87 1.03
N GLY A 132 13.81 -10.30 2.18
CA GLY A 132 14.83 -9.26 2.29
C GLY A 132 16.23 -9.68 1.81
N ASP A 133 16.51 -10.99 1.73
CA ASP A 133 17.77 -11.54 1.20
C ASP A 133 17.70 -11.84 -0.30
N GLU A 134 16.50 -11.90 -0.90
CA GLU A 134 16.28 -12.25 -2.30
C GLU A 134 15.98 -11.04 -3.18
N ILE A 135 15.24 -10.05 -2.67
CA ILE A 135 14.76 -8.89 -3.44
C ILE A 135 14.92 -7.57 -2.66
N GLY A 136 14.40 -6.46 -3.20
CA GLY A 136 14.32 -5.16 -2.52
C GLY A 136 15.60 -4.31 -2.54
N SER A 137 16.70 -4.81 -3.14
CA SER A 137 17.93 -4.03 -3.34
C SER A 137 18.76 -4.57 -4.50
N LEU A 138 19.47 -3.70 -5.21
CA LEU A 138 20.40 -4.10 -6.26
C LEU A 138 21.73 -4.58 -5.63
N LYS A 139 21.86 -5.89 -5.45
CA LYS A 139 23.06 -6.54 -4.89
C LYS A 139 23.32 -7.85 -5.63
N VAL A 140 24.60 -8.17 -5.89
CA VAL A 140 24.99 -9.46 -6.47
C VAL A 140 24.42 -10.60 -5.62
N GLY A 141 23.77 -11.57 -6.28
CA GLY A 141 23.12 -12.72 -5.64
C GLY A 141 21.60 -12.57 -5.44
N LYS A 142 21.05 -11.36 -5.57
CA LYS A 142 19.60 -11.12 -5.52
C LYS A 142 18.93 -11.27 -6.88
N LYS A 143 17.61 -11.47 -6.90
CA LYS A 143 16.81 -11.50 -8.13
C LYS A 143 16.87 -10.15 -8.84
N ALA A 144 16.79 -10.18 -10.17
CA ALA A 144 16.77 -9.00 -11.00
C ALA A 144 15.35 -8.40 -11.08
N ASP A 145 14.89 -7.87 -9.95
CA ASP A 145 13.64 -7.09 -9.82
C ASP A 145 13.97 -5.60 -9.90
N ILE A 146 13.76 -5.00 -11.07
CA ILE A 146 14.27 -3.67 -11.41
C ILE A 146 13.17 -2.84 -12.05
N VAL A 147 12.95 -1.64 -11.52
CA VAL A 147 12.10 -0.61 -12.13
C VAL A 147 12.98 0.53 -12.61
N ILE A 148 12.91 0.85 -13.91
CA ILE A 148 13.66 1.92 -14.53
C ILE A 148 12.71 3.07 -14.84
N PHE A 149 13.02 4.25 -14.31
CA PHE A 149 12.27 5.48 -14.55
C PHE A 149 12.94 6.31 -15.65
N GLN A 150 12.12 6.91 -16.52
CA GLN A 150 12.54 7.94 -17.46
C GLN A 150 12.80 9.25 -16.69
N GLY A 151 14.06 9.65 -16.59
CA GLY A 151 14.46 10.88 -15.90
C GLY A 151 14.27 12.16 -16.72
N GLN A 152 13.99 12.05 -18.03
CA GLN A 152 13.95 13.19 -18.96
C GLN A 152 12.56 13.77 -19.21
N SER A 153 11.53 13.36 -18.45
CA SER A 153 10.23 14.01 -18.55
C SER A 153 10.25 15.39 -17.86
N PRO A 154 9.40 16.35 -18.27
CA PRO A 154 9.34 17.68 -17.62
C PRO A 154 9.08 17.62 -16.11
N THR A 155 8.41 16.58 -15.61
CA THR A 155 8.15 16.36 -14.18
C THR A 155 9.36 15.79 -13.45
N MET A 156 10.27 15.09 -14.15
CA MET A 156 11.41 14.39 -13.54
C MET A 156 12.72 15.15 -13.64
N ILE A 157 13.00 15.86 -14.75
CA ILE A 157 14.32 16.47 -15.02
C ILE A 157 14.88 17.28 -13.82
N PRO A 158 14.16 18.28 -13.27
CA PRO A 158 14.76 19.18 -12.28
C PRO A 158 15.15 18.47 -10.99
N ALA A 159 14.34 17.51 -10.54
CA ALA A 159 14.61 16.73 -9.34
C ALA A 159 15.59 15.58 -9.64
N GLY A 160 15.48 14.93 -10.78
CA GLY A 160 16.27 13.77 -11.17
C GLY A 160 17.76 14.06 -11.30
N GLU A 161 18.11 15.25 -11.82
CA GLU A 161 19.51 15.68 -11.96
C GLU A 161 20.21 15.94 -10.63
N ARG A 162 19.46 16.29 -9.58
CA ARG A 162 20.02 16.63 -8.26
C ARG A 162 19.83 15.54 -7.22
N HIS A 163 18.68 14.87 -7.26
CA HIS A 163 18.23 13.97 -6.22
C HIS A 163 17.25 12.92 -6.79
N PRO A 164 17.75 11.84 -7.42
CA PRO A 164 16.92 10.87 -8.12
C PRO A 164 15.88 10.17 -7.24
N VAL A 165 16.18 9.92 -5.96
CA VAL A 165 15.22 9.35 -5.00
C VAL A 165 14.04 10.30 -4.76
N ALA A 166 14.30 11.60 -4.58
CA ALA A 166 13.25 12.61 -4.46
C ALA A 166 12.42 12.70 -5.74
N ALA A 167 13.06 12.61 -6.92
CA ALA A 167 12.35 12.56 -8.20
C ALA A 167 11.34 11.39 -8.24
N ILE A 168 11.78 10.19 -7.84
CA ILE A 168 10.90 9.01 -7.79
C ILE A 168 9.77 9.21 -6.78
N ILE A 169 10.08 9.57 -5.54
CA ILE A 169 9.08 9.61 -4.45
C ILE A 169 8.11 10.79 -4.60
N LEU A 170 8.58 11.97 -4.99
CA LEU A 170 7.78 13.19 -4.96
C LEU A 170 7.19 13.58 -6.32
N HIS A 171 7.81 13.16 -7.43
CA HIS A 171 7.51 13.70 -8.76
C HIS A 171 7.10 12.67 -9.80
N SER A 172 7.41 11.38 -9.58
CA SER A 172 7.13 10.36 -10.58
C SER A 172 5.65 9.99 -10.66
N SER A 173 5.26 9.52 -11.84
CA SER A 173 3.98 8.89 -12.10
C SER A 173 4.19 7.55 -12.80
N VAL A 174 3.11 6.79 -12.98
CA VAL A 174 3.13 5.51 -13.73
C VAL A 174 3.66 5.69 -15.16
N ARG A 175 3.49 6.90 -15.74
CA ARG A 175 3.99 7.26 -17.07
C ARG A 175 5.51 7.32 -17.14
N ASP A 176 6.15 7.72 -16.04
CA ASP A 176 7.60 7.86 -15.97
C ASP A 176 8.30 6.51 -15.82
N ILE A 177 7.58 5.42 -15.53
CA ILE A 177 8.18 4.08 -15.53
C ILE A 177 8.45 3.66 -16.98
N GLN A 178 9.71 3.52 -17.37
CA GLN A 178 10.09 3.15 -18.74
C GLN A 178 10.14 1.63 -18.91
N THR A 179 10.80 0.94 -17.98
CA THR A 179 11.06 -0.51 -18.06
C THR A 179 10.84 -1.16 -16.70
N VAL A 180 10.28 -2.36 -16.71
CA VAL A 180 10.12 -3.20 -15.51
C VAL A 180 10.67 -4.58 -15.82
N ILE A 181 11.55 -5.07 -14.96
CA ILE A 181 12.19 -6.38 -15.01
C ILE A 181 11.80 -7.12 -13.73
N VAL A 182 11.30 -8.35 -13.85
CA VAL A 182 10.91 -9.20 -12.72
C VAL A 182 11.62 -10.54 -12.90
N ASP A 183 12.46 -10.90 -11.94
CA ASP A 183 13.33 -12.09 -11.96
C ASP A 183 14.14 -12.21 -13.26
N GLY A 184 14.63 -11.07 -13.77
CA GLY A 184 15.39 -10.99 -15.03
C GLY A 184 14.55 -10.98 -16.30
N ILE A 185 13.22 -11.11 -16.20
CA ILE A 185 12.30 -11.10 -17.35
C ILE A 185 11.71 -9.70 -17.51
N VAL A 186 11.86 -9.11 -18.70
CA VAL A 186 11.25 -7.81 -19.04
C VAL A 186 9.74 -7.96 -19.11
N ARG A 187 9.01 -7.17 -18.30
CA ARG A 187 7.53 -7.14 -18.22
C ARG A 187 6.93 -5.83 -18.76
N LYS A 188 7.75 -4.78 -18.84
CA LYS A 188 7.43 -3.51 -19.47
C LYS A 188 8.67 -2.99 -20.16
N GLU A 189 8.54 -2.48 -21.38
CA GLU A 189 9.64 -1.90 -22.15
C GLU A 189 9.16 -0.66 -22.92
N ASN A 190 9.98 0.40 -22.92
CA ASN A 190 9.68 1.65 -23.63
C ASN A 190 8.31 2.26 -23.30
N GLY A 191 7.88 2.13 -22.04
CA GLY A 191 6.58 2.64 -21.57
C GLY A 191 5.40 1.71 -21.82
N SER A 192 5.58 0.60 -22.53
CA SER A 192 4.53 -0.36 -22.92
C SER A 192 4.68 -1.69 -22.20
N LEU A 193 3.57 -2.31 -21.77
CA LEU A 193 3.60 -3.64 -21.17
C LEU A 193 3.99 -4.70 -22.23
N CYS A 194 4.81 -5.67 -21.82
CA CYS A 194 5.08 -6.84 -22.64
C CYS A 194 3.85 -7.75 -22.67
N GLN A 195 3.70 -8.53 -23.73
CA GLN A 195 2.64 -9.53 -23.81
C GLN A 195 2.82 -10.57 -22.70
N ILE A 196 1.73 -10.91 -22.01
CA ILE A 196 1.69 -11.96 -20.99
C ILE A 196 0.63 -13.00 -21.36
N SER A 197 0.93 -14.27 -21.11
CA SER A 197 -0.09 -15.32 -21.12
C SER A 197 -0.89 -15.25 -19.82
N VAL A 198 -2.21 -15.15 -19.90
CA VAL A 198 -3.07 -15.29 -18.72
C VAL A 198 -3.26 -16.78 -18.45
N PRO A 199 -2.91 -17.29 -17.26
CA PRO A 199 -3.16 -18.67 -16.88
C PRO A 199 -4.65 -19.05 -16.98
N ALA A 200 -4.93 -20.27 -17.46
CA ALA A 200 -6.28 -20.76 -17.71
C ALA A 200 -7.18 -20.82 -16.45
N ASP A 201 -6.58 -21.02 -15.28
CA ASP A 201 -7.25 -21.05 -13.97
C ASP A 201 -7.74 -19.67 -13.49
N ILE A 202 -7.19 -18.58 -14.02
CA ILE A 202 -7.73 -17.23 -13.81
C ILE A 202 -8.98 -17.00 -14.67
N ALA A 203 -9.11 -17.70 -15.80
CA ALA A 203 -10.29 -17.63 -16.66
C ALA A 203 -11.49 -18.39 -16.06
N GLU A 204 -11.27 -19.48 -15.30
CA GLU A 204 -12.33 -20.37 -14.79
C GLU A 204 -13.26 -19.75 -13.73
N ASN A 205 -12.84 -18.74 -12.96
CA ASN A 205 -13.70 -18.03 -12.00
C ASN A 205 -14.59 -16.94 -12.62
N SER A 206 -14.57 -16.88 -13.94
CA SER A 206 -15.47 -16.06 -14.74
C SER A 206 -16.13 -16.98 -15.74
N GLU A 207 -17.38 -16.72 -16.11
CA GLU A 207 -17.99 -17.32 -17.30
C GLU A 207 -17.30 -16.81 -18.60
N ILE A 208 -15.98 -16.61 -18.57
CA ILE A 208 -15.13 -16.22 -19.67
C ILE A 208 -14.41 -17.50 -20.09
N ASN A 209 -15.06 -18.26 -20.97
CA ASN A 209 -14.46 -19.39 -21.68
C ASN A 209 -13.39 -18.88 -22.69
N HIS A 210 -12.29 -18.31 -22.20
CA HIS A 210 -11.14 -17.92 -23.04
C HIS A 210 -9.90 -18.65 -22.52
N CYS A 211 -9.88 -19.97 -22.72
CA CYS A 211 -8.68 -20.79 -22.53
C CYS A 211 -7.87 -20.80 -23.83
N GLY A 212 -6.70 -20.18 -23.81
CA GLY A 212 -5.71 -20.22 -24.89
C GLY A 212 -4.62 -19.16 -24.69
N GLU A 213 -3.52 -19.28 -25.42
CA GLU A 213 -2.46 -18.25 -25.57
C GLU A 213 -3.00 -16.98 -26.26
N GLU A 214 -4.14 -16.47 -25.83
CA GLU A 214 -4.79 -15.32 -26.45
C GLU A 214 -4.20 -14.03 -25.89
N VAL A 215 -3.57 -13.28 -26.78
CA VAL A 215 -3.04 -11.94 -26.49
C VAL A 215 -4.22 -10.98 -26.39
N LEU A 216 -4.45 -10.41 -25.21
CA LEU A 216 -5.44 -9.36 -24.99
C LEU A 216 -4.84 -7.99 -25.31
N GLU A 217 -5.51 -7.22 -26.16
CA GLU A 217 -5.22 -5.80 -26.38
C GLU A 217 -5.99 -4.95 -25.34
N TRP A 218 -5.59 -3.68 -25.17
CA TRP A 218 -6.26 -2.77 -24.23
C TRP A 218 -7.77 -2.62 -24.47
N LYS A 219 -8.22 -2.74 -25.73
CA LYS A 219 -9.65 -2.72 -26.07
C LYS A 219 -10.40 -3.91 -25.48
N ASP A 220 -9.75 -5.07 -25.39
CA ASP A 220 -10.32 -6.32 -24.90
C ASP A 220 -10.41 -6.25 -23.36
N VAL A 221 -9.33 -5.77 -22.71
CA VAL A 221 -9.32 -5.48 -21.27
C VAL A 221 -10.41 -4.46 -20.89
N ALA A 222 -10.54 -3.37 -21.65
CA ALA A 222 -11.55 -2.35 -21.40
C ALA A 222 -12.98 -2.90 -21.53
N LYS A 223 -13.23 -3.81 -22.48
CA LYS A 223 -14.50 -4.51 -22.62
C LYS A 223 -14.78 -5.38 -21.40
N LEU A 224 -13.81 -6.22 -21.00
CA LEU A 224 -13.95 -7.10 -19.82
C LEU A 224 -14.25 -6.33 -18.54
N LEU A 225 -13.59 -5.19 -18.32
CA LEU A 225 -13.85 -4.32 -17.17
C LEU A 225 -15.29 -3.76 -17.17
N ARG A 226 -15.80 -3.32 -18.33
CA ARG A 226 -17.18 -2.81 -18.46
C ARG A 226 -18.22 -3.92 -18.29
N ASP A 227 -17.96 -5.09 -18.83
CA ASP A 227 -18.85 -6.25 -18.71
C ASP A 227 -18.91 -6.69 -17.22
N SER A 228 -17.76 -6.73 -16.54
CA SER A 228 -17.70 -7.01 -15.11
C SER A 228 -18.43 -5.94 -14.28
N GLN A 229 -18.29 -4.66 -14.62
CA GLN A 229 -19.02 -3.57 -13.95
C GLN A 229 -20.53 -3.75 -14.09
N SER A 230 -21.03 -3.98 -15.31
CA SER A 230 -22.46 -4.16 -15.57
C SER A 230 -23.03 -5.33 -14.77
N ARG A 231 -22.31 -6.46 -14.74
CA ARG A 231 -22.68 -7.64 -13.95
C ARG A 231 -22.73 -7.35 -12.45
N LEU A 232 -21.74 -6.62 -11.92
CA LEU A 232 -21.72 -6.24 -10.50
C LEU A 232 -22.89 -5.32 -10.15
N GLU A 233 -23.23 -4.35 -11.00
CA GLU A 233 -24.39 -3.47 -10.79
C GLU A 233 -25.71 -4.26 -10.81
N GLU A 234 -25.86 -5.23 -11.70
CA GLU A 234 -27.05 -6.09 -11.78
C GLU A 234 -27.20 -6.96 -10.51
N VAL A 235 -26.13 -7.61 -10.06
CA VAL A 235 -26.11 -8.38 -8.81
C VAL A 235 -26.39 -7.49 -7.60
N LYS A 236 -25.79 -6.30 -7.57
CA LYS A 236 -25.98 -5.34 -6.49
C LYS A 236 -27.44 -4.90 -6.36
N SER A 237 -28.12 -4.69 -7.49
CA SER A 237 -29.54 -4.33 -7.54
C SER A 237 -30.49 -5.44 -7.05
N THR A 238 -30.03 -6.70 -7.05
CA THR A 238 -30.85 -7.88 -6.74
C THR A 238 -30.55 -8.51 -5.37
N VAL A 239 -29.35 -8.30 -4.81
CA VAL A 239 -28.88 -9.02 -3.60
C VAL A 239 -28.75 -8.14 -2.37
N CYS A 240 -28.54 -6.82 -2.51
CA CYS A 240 -28.24 -5.94 -1.38
C CYS A 240 -29.19 -4.75 -1.32
N ASP A 241 -30.01 -4.67 -0.26
CA ASP A 241 -30.66 -3.43 0.14
C ASP A 241 -29.60 -2.54 0.81
N GLU A 242 -28.96 -1.67 0.01
CA GLU A 242 -27.89 -0.79 0.46
C GLU A 242 -28.33 0.13 1.59
N ASP A 243 -29.58 0.56 1.59
CA ASP A 243 -30.11 1.44 2.62
C ASP A 243 -30.22 0.68 3.94
N ALA A 244 -30.73 -0.55 3.91
CA ALA A 244 -30.76 -1.41 5.09
C ALA A 244 -29.35 -1.74 5.61
N ALA A 245 -28.42 -2.08 4.73
CA ALA A 245 -27.03 -2.39 5.10
C ALA A 245 -26.32 -1.18 5.71
N ARG A 246 -26.40 -0.01 5.06
CA ARG A 246 -25.84 1.25 5.55
C ARG A 246 -26.44 1.65 6.89
N ASN A 247 -27.75 1.61 7.03
CA ASN A 247 -28.43 1.96 8.27
C ASN A 247 -28.07 0.99 9.40
N GLY A 248 -27.95 -0.31 9.11
CA GLY A 248 -27.48 -1.31 10.08
C GLY A 248 -26.05 -1.05 10.56
N LEU A 249 -25.15 -0.67 9.66
CA LEU A 249 -23.76 -0.35 9.98
C LEU A 249 -23.65 0.93 10.83
N ILE A 250 -24.34 2.00 10.43
CA ILE A 250 -24.39 3.26 11.18
C ILE A 250 -24.93 3.01 12.58
N ARG A 251 -26.01 2.24 12.71
CA ARG A 251 -26.62 1.92 14.00
C ARG A 251 -25.65 1.15 14.90
N SER A 252 -24.98 0.13 14.37
CA SER A 252 -23.97 -0.64 15.12
C SER A 252 -22.79 0.22 15.57
N PHE A 253 -22.33 1.15 14.71
CA PHE A 253 -21.25 2.07 15.05
C PHE A 253 -21.67 3.06 16.15
N LEU A 254 -22.86 3.65 16.05
CA LEU A 254 -23.40 4.55 17.08
C LEU A 254 -23.62 3.84 18.41
N ASP A 255 -24.11 2.61 18.39
CA ASP A 255 -24.29 1.78 19.59
C ASP A 255 -22.95 1.46 20.26
N ALA A 256 -21.92 1.13 19.47
CA ALA A 256 -20.56 0.92 19.97
C ALA A 256 -19.96 2.20 20.60
N MET A 257 -20.20 3.37 19.99
CA MET A 257 -19.79 4.66 20.55
C MET A 257 -20.52 5.00 21.85
N ALA A 258 -21.83 4.73 21.93
CA ALA A 258 -22.62 4.96 23.14
C ALA A 258 -22.20 4.04 24.30
N GLN A 259 -21.81 2.80 24.00
CA GLN A 259 -21.24 1.87 24.98
C GLN A 259 -19.86 2.32 25.45
N ALA A 260 -19.02 2.85 24.56
CA ALA A 260 -17.71 3.38 24.93
C ALA A 260 -17.79 4.65 25.79
N SER A 261 -18.81 5.49 25.61
CA SER A 261 -19.01 6.71 26.39
C SER A 261 -19.65 6.49 27.77
N SER A 262 -20.39 5.38 27.95
CA SER A 262 -21.02 4.99 29.21
C SER A 262 -20.12 4.13 30.12
N ALA A 263 -18.95 3.71 29.63
CA ALA A 263 -17.92 2.98 30.39
C ALA A 263 -16.87 3.88 31.08
N LYS A 264 -17.11 5.19 31.15
CA LYS A 264 -16.33 6.19 31.91
C LYS A 264 -17.14 6.68 33.11
#